data_AF-A0A523Z772-F1
#
_entry.id   AF-A0A523Z772-F1
#
_cell.length_a   1.000
_cell.length_b   1.000
_cell.length_c   1.000
_cell.angle_alpha   90.00
_cell.angle_beta   90.00
_cell.angle_gamma   90.00
#
_symmetry.space_group_name_H-M   'P 1'
#
loop_
_entity.id
_entity.type
_entity.pdbx_description
1 polymer ?
#
loop_
_entity_poly.entity_id
_entity_poly.type
_entity_poly.pdbx_seq_one_letter_code
_entity_poly.pdbx_strand_id
1 'polypeptide(L)'
;MKKFRNISIILIFLITITLDSQTARRESYIDIPSAHLSKGLFINLNGSFPTGSENEVSTDVNSGLEFALNRFNILLNWYSTSNFSLDLSYLLLEQNGMIPSLSFGIDNITYRQYISPIGHAEGDTQNTYADEGYDPRPPEVFSAYLVATRKFSENFEMTMGLGRGRFIGYGPRSHLLNLDVFFDEKNEIFTVGFFGGLKYTIPHGPSIVIETDGRDANLGIQYEYGLFKGTLGFIKLEQLASEEGSNLTPRINASFSFKTYSFEAPKSGMVNINLLDLNSDKPIAGKLIYGDGKPITVYISSTGKKTLTLNPGTYLFTLSSPDYKMKQAKIPIRPGQVLNFTVKLQKKLTPDMLSSLELTQKALEDYKNKKYKEARSKLNAALQLYPENEKAREGLQLVEKTIQEEVRSLKEQARSLEAVNLRKAIALWQEVLYWEPSSEVEAHIQELRSRLASLTKPKPKKKPAPAKKKPTLSAAQIENFYKAGIKEYVQGNYREAANYFQKILDANPNHEGAKRYLKKAKEKL
;
A
#
# COMPACT_ATOMS: atom_id res chain seq x y z
N MET A 1 -13.16 1.93 31.77
CA MET A 1 -14.56 2.13 31.32
C MET A 1 -15.03 1.05 30.33
N LYS A 2 -14.67 1.06 29.02
CA LYS A 2 -15.26 0.11 28.02
C LYS A 2 -15.31 -1.38 28.44
N LYS A 3 -14.29 -1.92 29.12
CA LYS A 3 -14.28 -3.32 29.60
C LYS A 3 -15.40 -3.67 30.60
N PHE A 4 -15.86 -2.73 31.43
CA PHE A 4 -16.88 -3.00 32.46
C PHE A 4 -18.29 -3.14 31.87
N ARG A 5 -18.64 -2.37 30.83
CA ARG A 5 -20.00 -2.40 30.24
C ARG A 5 -20.38 -3.76 29.66
N ASN A 6 -19.41 -4.54 29.20
CA ASN A 6 -19.65 -5.88 28.67
C ASN A 6 -19.95 -6.90 29.79
N ILE A 7 -19.36 -6.73 30.98
CA ILE A 7 -19.59 -7.61 32.13
C ILE A 7 -21.03 -7.44 32.64
N SER A 8 -21.52 -6.20 32.74
CA SER A 8 -22.90 -5.92 33.17
C SER A 8 -23.96 -6.57 32.27
N ILE A 9 -23.74 -6.60 30.95
CA ILE A 9 -24.69 -7.23 30.00
C ILE A 9 -24.71 -8.75 30.17
N ILE A 10 -23.55 -9.38 30.33
CA ILE A 10 -23.43 -10.82 30.61
C ILE A 10 -24.12 -11.17 31.94
N LEU A 11 -23.91 -10.35 32.99
CA LEU A 11 -24.50 -10.59 34.31
C LEU A 11 -26.04 -10.42 34.32
N ILE A 12 -26.59 -9.50 33.51
CA ILE A 12 -28.04 -9.31 33.37
C ILE A 12 -28.68 -10.49 32.63
N PHE A 13 -28.03 -11.02 31.59
CA PHE A 13 -28.53 -12.20 30.86
C PHE A 13 -28.51 -13.49 31.70
N LEU A 14 -27.54 -13.61 32.63
CA LEU A 14 -27.37 -14.76 33.52
C LEU A 14 -28.43 -14.89 34.64
N ILE A 15 -29.37 -13.95 34.76
CA ILE A 15 -30.29 -13.85 35.92
C ILE A 15 -31.76 -14.11 35.54
N THR A 16 -32.13 -14.11 34.26
CA THR A 16 -33.55 -14.06 33.82
C THR A 16 -33.94 -15.10 32.77
N ILE A 17 -33.36 -16.29 32.79
CA ILE A 17 -33.76 -17.40 31.92
C ILE A 17 -33.95 -18.66 32.80
N THR A 18 -35.11 -19.30 32.68
CA THR A 18 -35.35 -20.67 33.17
C THR A 18 -34.94 -21.66 32.09
N LEU A 19 -34.20 -22.69 32.48
CA LEU A 19 -33.27 -23.43 31.61
C LEU A 19 -33.61 -24.92 31.49
N ASP A 20 -33.13 -25.58 30.42
CA ASP A 20 -33.10 -27.03 30.03
C ASP A 20 -32.79 -27.14 28.48
N SER A 21 -32.63 -28.26 27.72
CA SER A 21 -32.80 -28.35 26.20
C SER A 21 -32.07 -29.46 25.41
N GLN A 22 -30.79 -29.29 25.04
CA GLN A 22 -29.90 -30.29 24.40
C GLN A 22 -28.42 -29.81 24.49
N THR A 23 -27.45 -30.61 24.05
CA THR A 23 -26.03 -30.48 24.46
C THR A 23 -25.40 -29.12 24.06
N ALA A 24 -24.84 -28.38 25.02
CA ALA A 24 -24.37 -27.00 24.81
C ALA A 24 -22.86 -26.94 24.48
N ARG A 25 -22.45 -27.46 23.32
CA ARG A 25 -21.04 -27.56 22.87
C ARG A 25 -20.72 -26.66 21.68
N ARG A 26 -19.47 -26.20 21.53
CA ARG A 26 -19.02 -25.51 20.32
C ARG A 26 -18.81 -26.45 19.14
N GLU A 27 -17.99 -27.48 19.29
CA GLU A 27 -17.62 -28.38 18.17
C GLU A 27 -18.44 -29.66 18.10
N SER A 28 -19.77 -29.50 18.19
CA SER A 28 -20.76 -30.46 17.71
C SER A 28 -21.20 -30.16 16.27
N TYR A 29 -22.02 -31.06 15.73
CA TYR A 29 -22.89 -30.77 14.58
C TYR A 29 -24.15 -30.05 15.13
N ILE A 30 -25.31 -30.69 15.23
CA ILE A 30 -26.46 -30.15 15.96
C ILE A 30 -26.39 -30.69 17.40
N ASP A 31 -26.54 -32.00 17.58
CA ASP A 31 -26.41 -32.65 18.90
C ASP A 31 -25.31 -33.74 18.93
N ILE A 32 -24.91 -34.31 17.78
CA ILE A 32 -23.80 -35.31 17.76
C ILE A 32 -22.40 -34.65 17.89
N PRO A 33 -21.44 -35.31 18.55
CA PRO A 33 -20.08 -34.80 18.70
C PRO A 33 -19.27 -34.89 17.39
N SER A 34 -18.19 -34.11 17.33
CA SER A 34 -17.16 -34.23 16.29
C SER A 34 -15.77 -34.48 16.89
N ALA A 35 -14.83 -34.92 16.06
CA ALA A 35 -13.41 -35.04 16.38
C ALA A 35 -12.63 -33.73 16.17
N HIS A 36 -13.30 -32.57 16.24
CA HIS A 36 -12.68 -31.24 16.17
C HIS A 36 -12.69 -30.54 17.53
N LEU A 37 -11.72 -29.67 17.77
CA LEU A 37 -11.49 -29.01 19.05
C LEU A 37 -11.00 -27.57 18.83
N SER A 38 -11.89 -26.60 19.02
CA SER A 38 -11.57 -25.17 19.02
C SER A 38 -10.89 -24.78 20.33
N LYS A 39 -9.65 -24.33 20.30
CA LYS A 39 -8.91 -23.94 21.53
C LYS A 39 -9.43 -22.61 22.09
N GLY A 40 -9.83 -22.59 23.36
CA GLY A 40 -10.36 -21.40 24.02
C GLY A 40 -11.20 -21.69 25.27
N LEU A 41 -11.80 -20.61 25.80
CA LEU A 41 -12.86 -20.64 26.80
C LEU A 41 -14.14 -20.13 26.16
N PHE A 42 -15.26 -20.84 26.32
CA PHE A 42 -16.53 -20.53 25.67
C PHE A 42 -17.68 -20.48 26.66
N ILE A 43 -18.61 -19.56 26.43
CA ILE A 43 -19.95 -19.63 26.99
C ILE A 43 -20.84 -20.13 25.86
N ASN A 44 -21.51 -21.25 26.10
CA ASN A 44 -22.46 -21.84 25.18
C ASN A 44 -23.87 -21.70 25.75
N LEU A 45 -24.82 -21.40 24.89
CA LEU A 45 -26.26 -21.41 25.14
C LEU A 45 -26.90 -22.32 24.11
N ASN A 46 -27.95 -23.04 24.49
CA ASN A 46 -28.79 -23.81 23.58
C ASN A 46 -30.26 -23.57 23.94
N GLY A 47 -31.19 -24.02 23.12
CA GLY A 47 -32.61 -24.00 23.46
C GLY A 47 -33.46 -24.60 22.36
N SER A 48 -34.60 -25.21 22.71
CA SER A 48 -35.54 -25.75 21.75
C SER A 48 -36.99 -25.50 22.14
N PHE A 49 -37.87 -25.66 21.15
CA PHE A 49 -39.31 -25.53 21.30
C PHE A 49 -40.01 -26.47 20.31
N PRO A 50 -41.13 -27.12 20.71
CA PRO A 50 -41.88 -28.02 19.85
C PRO A 50 -42.55 -27.24 18.71
N THR A 51 -42.82 -27.91 17.58
CA THR A 51 -43.65 -27.34 16.51
C THR A 51 -45.15 -27.62 16.71
N GLY A 52 -45.51 -28.66 17.46
CA GLY A 52 -46.88 -28.98 17.89
C GLY A 52 -47.24 -28.40 19.27
N SER A 53 -48.53 -28.14 19.48
CA SER A 53 -49.08 -27.53 20.71
C SER A 53 -49.33 -28.50 21.88
N GLU A 54 -49.23 -29.80 21.64
CA GLU A 54 -49.64 -30.87 22.58
C GLU A 54 -48.45 -31.54 23.28
N ASN A 55 -47.25 -30.96 23.16
CA ASN A 55 -46.06 -31.48 23.82
C ASN A 55 -45.97 -30.99 25.27
N GLU A 56 -45.68 -31.92 26.20
CA GLU A 56 -45.58 -31.64 27.64
C GLU A 56 -44.42 -30.67 27.99
N VAL A 57 -43.39 -30.56 27.13
CA VAL A 57 -42.26 -29.65 27.30
C VAL A 57 -42.38 -28.48 26.32
N SER A 58 -42.93 -27.36 26.78
CA SER A 58 -43.29 -26.22 25.93
C SER A 58 -42.11 -25.37 25.44
N THR A 59 -41.02 -25.23 26.20
CA THR A 59 -39.79 -24.52 25.82
C THR A 59 -38.66 -24.91 26.76
N ASP A 60 -37.43 -24.93 26.25
CA ASP A 60 -36.21 -25.24 27.01
C ASP A 60 -35.02 -24.36 26.53
N VAL A 61 -34.13 -23.93 27.43
CA VAL A 61 -32.90 -23.13 27.11
C VAL A 61 -31.68 -23.56 27.96
N ASN A 62 -30.63 -24.20 27.43
CA ASN A 62 -29.48 -24.68 28.23
C ASN A 62 -28.38 -23.63 28.31
N SER A 63 -27.49 -23.77 29.30
CA SER A 63 -26.21 -23.06 29.29
C SER A 63 -25.03 -24.00 29.60
N GLY A 64 -23.83 -23.61 29.20
CA GLY A 64 -22.62 -24.38 29.47
C GLY A 64 -21.33 -23.57 29.39
N LEU A 65 -20.33 -24.01 30.15
CA LEU A 65 -18.99 -23.43 30.17
C LEU A 65 -17.98 -24.44 29.64
N GLU A 66 -17.40 -24.16 28.47
CA GLU A 66 -16.48 -25.07 27.76
C GLU A 66 -15.04 -24.53 27.81
N PHE A 67 -14.11 -25.38 28.23
CA PHE A 67 -12.67 -25.13 28.30
C PHE A 67 -11.93 -26.16 27.44
N ALA A 68 -11.33 -25.69 26.34
CA ALA A 68 -10.65 -26.54 25.37
C ALA A 68 -9.18 -26.13 25.22
N LEU A 69 -8.26 -27.00 25.63
CA LEU A 69 -6.81 -26.74 25.61
C LEU A 69 -6.01 -27.93 25.08
N ASN A 70 -5.12 -27.65 24.13
CA ASN A 70 -4.26 -28.61 23.43
C ASN A 70 -5.03 -29.74 22.73
N ARG A 71 -5.37 -30.79 23.47
CA ARG A 71 -6.13 -31.98 23.02
C ARG A 71 -7.30 -32.33 23.93
N PHE A 72 -7.44 -31.68 25.08
CA PHE A 72 -8.51 -31.90 26.04
C PHE A 72 -9.62 -30.86 25.86
N ASN A 73 -10.87 -31.29 25.93
CA ASN A 73 -12.02 -30.43 26.08
C ASN A 73 -12.83 -30.85 27.31
N ILE A 74 -13.32 -29.86 28.05
CA ILE A 74 -14.09 -30.02 29.29
C ILE A 74 -15.27 -29.05 29.20
N LEU A 75 -16.50 -29.56 29.24
CA LEU A 75 -17.71 -28.75 29.21
C LEU A 75 -18.56 -29.07 30.45
N LEU A 76 -18.83 -28.04 31.26
CA LEU A 76 -19.78 -28.11 32.35
C LEU A 76 -21.15 -27.65 31.81
N ASN A 77 -22.12 -28.56 31.72
CA ASN A 77 -23.49 -28.27 31.31
C ASN A 77 -24.35 -27.89 32.53
N TRP A 78 -25.23 -26.91 32.34
CA TRP A 78 -26.21 -26.42 33.30
C TRP A 78 -27.61 -26.50 32.69
N TYR A 79 -28.36 -27.52 33.10
CA TYR A 79 -29.74 -27.75 32.69
C TYR A 79 -30.67 -26.95 33.59
N SER A 80 -30.56 -27.11 34.92
CA SER A 80 -31.32 -26.31 35.88
C SER A 80 -30.49 -26.01 37.14
N THR A 81 -31.08 -25.27 38.10
CA THR A 81 -30.42 -24.87 39.36
C THR A 81 -29.92 -26.04 40.21
N SER A 82 -30.40 -27.26 39.97
CA SER A 82 -30.03 -28.49 40.69
C SER A 82 -29.59 -29.64 39.76
N ASN A 83 -29.32 -29.35 38.48
CA ASN A 83 -28.96 -30.33 37.44
C ASN A 83 -27.73 -29.92 36.64
N PHE A 84 -26.67 -30.72 36.81
CA PHE A 84 -25.34 -30.48 36.27
C PHE A 84 -24.81 -31.77 35.62
N SER A 85 -24.08 -31.63 34.52
CA SER A 85 -23.23 -32.71 33.98
C SER A 85 -21.88 -32.18 33.53
N LEU A 86 -20.89 -33.07 33.47
CA LEU A 86 -19.57 -32.79 32.94
C LEU A 86 -19.32 -33.65 31.70
N ASP A 87 -19.03 -33.01 30.58
CA ASP A 87 -18.54 -33.67 29.37
C ASP A 87 -17.01 -33.58 29.33
N LEU A 88 -16.36 -34.68 28.97
CA LEU A 88 -14.92 -34.77 28.77
C LEU A 88 -14.63 -35.37 27.39
N SER A 89 -13.75 -34.76 26.61
CA SER A 89 -13.27 -35.38 25.36
C SER A 89 -11.78 -35.14 25.09
N TYR A 90 -11.17 -36.07 24.38
CA TYR A 90 -9.74 -36.07 24.07
C TYR A 90 -9.45 -36.40 22.60
N LEU A 91 -8.78 -35.47 21.94
CA LEU A 91 -8.31 -35.58 20.56
C LEU A 91 -7.11 -36.54 20.47
N LEU A 92 -7.41 -37.80 20.12
CA LEU A 92 -6.44 -38.87 19.89
C LEU A 92 -5.57 -38.58 18.66
N LEU A 93 -6.17 -38.08 17.58
CA LEU A 93 -5.49 -37.82 16.31
C LEU A 93 -6.06 -36.57 15.60
N GLU A 94 -5.19 -35.72 15.09
CA GLU A 94 -5.54 -34.66 14.14
C GLU A 94 -5.47 -35.21 12.70
N GLN A 95 -6.45 -34.87 11.85
CA GLN A 95 -6.52 -35.32 10.45
C GLN A 95 -5.18 -35.13 9.71
N ASN A 96 -4.71 -36.20 9.06
CA ASN A 96 -3.49 -36.18 8.26
C ASN A 96 -3.70 -36.91 6.92
N GLY A 97 -3.77 -36.13 5.84
CA GLY A 97 -4.01 -36.64 4.48
C GLY A 97 -5.34 -37.39 4.37
N MET A 98 -5.27 -38.71 4.20
CA MET A 98 -6.43 -39.60 4.11
C MET A 98 -6.99 -40.02 5.49
N ILE A 99 -6.20 -39.89 6.56
CA ILE A 99 -6.56 -40.36 7.91
C ILE A 99 -7.42 -39.29 8.60
N PRO A 100 -8.63 -39.62 9.09
CA PRO A 100 -9.52 -38.66 9.77
C PRO A 100 -8.94 -38.16 11.09
N SER A 101 -9.49 -37.06 11.61
CA SER A 101 -9.35 -36.76 13.04
C SER A 101 -10.09 -37.82 13.85
N LEU A 102 -9.55 -38.21 15.00
CA LEU A 102 -10.15 -39.19 15.91
C LEU A 102 -10.20 -38.62 17.32
N SER A 103 -11.36 -38.69 17.97
CA SER A 103 -11.58 -38.25 19.35
C SER A 103 -12.37 -39.32 20.11
N PHE A 104 -12.09 -39.48 21.39
CA PHE A 104 -13.00 -40.17 22.31
C PHE A 104 -13.57 -39.17 23.30
N GLY A 105 -14.73 -39.48 23.86
CA GLY A 105 -15.25 -38.72 24.99
C GLY A 105 -16.22 -39.49 25.86
N ILE A 106 -16.62 -38.82 26.92
CA ILE A 106 -17.60 -39.24 27.91
C ILE A 106 -18.46 -38.00 28.19
N ASP A 107 -19.68 -38.02 27.70
CA ASP A 107 -20.67 -36.95 27.90
C ASP A 107 -21.59 -37.31 29.07
N ASN A 108 -22.32 -36.33 29.60
CA ASN A 108 -23.31 -36.48 30.67
C ASN A 108 -22.78 -37.08 32.00
N ILE A 109 -21.49 -36.90 32.37
CA ILE A 109 -21.00 -37.39 33.67
C ILE A 109 -21.74 -36.66 34.80
N THR A 110 -22.55 -37.38 35.58
CA THR A 110 -23.46 -36.78 36.58
C THR A 110 -23.63 -37.65 37.83
N TYR A 111 -24.39 -37.16 38.81
CA TYR A 111 -24.80 -37.85 40.04
C TYR A 111 -26.27 -38.33 40.00
N ARG A 112 -26.99 -38.12 38.88
CA ARG A 112 -28.35 -38.64 38.66
C ARG A 112 -28.30 -39.92 37.83
N GLN A 113 -29.13 -40.91 38.17
CA GLN A 113 -29.25 -42.17 37.42
C GLN A 113 -29.71 -41.94 35.97
N TYR A 114 -30.67 -41.03 35.83
CA TYR A 114 -31.13 -40.48 34.56
C TYR A 114 -30.94 -38.97 34.61
N ILE A 115 -30.26 -38.43 33.61
CA ILE A 115 -30.26 -37.00 33.31
C ILE A 115 -30.75 -36.86 31.88
N SER A 116 -31.78 -36.05 31.69
CA SER A 116 -32.25 -35.61 30.39
C SER A 116 -31.74 -34.18 30.16
N PRO A 117 -31.88 -33.66 28.94
CA PRO A 117 -31.70 -32.23 28.74
C PRO A 117 -32.73 -31.39 29.50
N ILE A 118 -33.84 -31.97 29.97
CA ILE A 118 -34.82 -31.32 30.85
C ILE A 118 -34.59 -31.60 32.36
N GLY A 119 -33.33 -31.92 32.70
CA GLY A 119 -32.88 -32.14 34.05
C GLY A 119 -33.07 -33.58 34.52
N HIS A 120 -33.88 -33.78 35.56
CA HIS A 120 -34.20 -35.11 36.12
C HIS A 120 -35.59 -35.08 36.76
N ALA A 121 -36.08 -36.26 37.17
CA ALA A 121 -37.27 -36.43 38.00
C ALA A 121 -36.93 -37.10 39.34
N GLU A 122 -37.81 -36.90 40.32
CA GLU A 122 -37.79 -37.64 41.59
C GLU A 122 -38.87 -38.73 41.58
N GLY A 123 -38.46 -40.00 41.53
CA GLY A 123 -39.36 -41.17 41.50
C GLY A 123 -39.44 -41.85 40.13
N ASP A 124 -40.53 -42.60 39.91
CA ASP A 124 -40.77 -43.37 38.68
C ASP A 124 -41.29 -42.53 37.50
N THR A 125 -41.59 -41.24 37.70
CA THR A 125 -41.88 -40.31 36.60
C THR A 125 -40.59 -40.05 35.81
N GLN A 126 -40.66 -40.06 34.48
CA GLN A 126 -39.52 -39.65 33.64
C GLN A 126 -39.73 -38.19 33.20
N ASN A 127 -39.02 -37.26 33.83
CA ASN A 127 -38.91 -35.87 33.36
C ASN A 127 -37.90 -35.85 32.20
N THR A 128 -38.39 -36.26 31.03
CA THR A 128 -37.67 -36.43 29.78
C THR A 128 -38.55 -35.97 28.61
N TYR A 129 -38.03 -35.96 27.39
CA TYR A 129 -38.91 -35.93 26.22
C TYR A 129 -39.72 -37.26 26.12
N ALA A 130 -40.90 -37.21 25.51
CA ALA A 130 -41.83 -38.35 25.47
C ALA A 130 -41.28 -39.56 24.68
N ASP A 131 -40.33 -39.34 23.77
CA ASP A 131 -39.59 -40.36 23.03
C ASP A 131 -38.39 -40.96 23.80
N GLU A 132 -37.98 -40.35 24.91
CA GLU A 132 -36.91 -40.87 25.80
C GLU A 132 -37.47 -41.78 26.92
N GLY A 133 -38.79 -41.84 27.09
CA GLY A 133 -39.49 -42.63 28.12
C GLY A 133 -39.62 -44.12 27.81
N TYR A 134 -38.55 -44.77 27.34
CA TYR A 134 -38.55 -46.19 26.95
C TYR A 134 -38.23 -47.15 28.11
N ASP A 135 -38.62 -48.42 27.97
CA ASP A 135 -38.44 -49.48 28.96
C ASP A 135 -37.76 -50.73 28.34
N PRO A 136 -36.71 -51.31 28.93
CA PRO A 136 -35.89 -50.75 30.02
C PRO A 136 -35.04 -49.56 29.53
N ARG A 137 -34.82 -48.58 30.40
CA ARG A 137 -33.90 -47.46 30.16
C ARG A 137 -32.55 -47.68 30.87
N PRO A 138 -31.45 -47.85 30.13
CA PRO A 138 -30.12 -47.90 30.76
C PRO A 138 -29.78 -46.59 31.47
N PRO A 139 -29.11 -46.65 32.65
CA PRO A 139 -28.62 -45.46 33.33
C PRO A 139 -27.69 -44.60 32.46
N GLU A 140 -28.00 -43.30 32.37
CA GLU A 140 -27.28 -42.30 31.56
C GLU A 140 -26.27 -41.48 32.38
N VAL A 141 -25.87 -42.00 33.54
CA VAL A 141 -24.84 -41.47 34.47
C VAL A 141 -23.52 -41.08 33.75
N PHE A 142 -23.23 -41.73 32.62
CA PHE A 142 -22.26 -41.29 31.63
C PHE A 142 -22.54 -41.94 30.25
N SER A 143 -22.16 -41.22 29.18
CA SER A 143 -22.32 -41.65 27.78
C SER A 143 -21.00 -41.59 27.02
N ALA A 144 -20.32 -42.73 26.90
CA ALA A 144 -19.02 -42.82 26.24
C ALA A 144 -19.12 -43.04 24.73
N TYR A 145 -18.22 -42.46 23.95
CA TYR A 145 -18.18 -42.54 22.48
C TYR A 145 -16.76 -42.50 21.90
N LEU A 146 -16.64 -43.02 20.68
CA LEU A 146 -15.51 -42.81 19.77
C LEU A 146 -16.05 -42.17 18.49
N VAL A 147 -15.46 -41.07 18.04
CA VAL A 147 -15.87 -40.33 16.85
C VAL A 147 -14.68 -40.05 15.93
N ALA A 148 -14.89 -40.29 14.63
CA ALA A 148 -13.99 -39.92 13.55
C ALA A 148 -14.63 -38.82 12.69
N THR A 149 -13.91 -37.74 12.43
CA THR A 149 -14.38 -36.65 11.56
C THR A 149 -13.35 -36.36 10.48
N ARG A 150 -13.82 -36.21 9.25
CA ARG A 150 -12.98 -35.98 8.09
C ARG A 150 -13.48 -34.81 7.25
N LYS A 151 -12.61 -33.84 7.03
CA LYS A 151 -12.80 -32.78 6.03
C LYS A 151 -12.24 -33.24 4.68
N PHE A 152 -13.09 -33.35 3.67
CA PHE A 152 -12.73 -33.81 2.32
C PHE A 152 -12.33 -32.67 1.39
N SER A 153 -12.93 -31.49 1.57
CA SER A 153 -12.61 -30.25 0.85
C SER A 153 -12.80 -29.06 1.78
N GLU A 154 -12.55 -27.82 1.33
CA GLU A 154 -12.87 -26.64 2.15
C GLU A 154 -14.36 -26.55 2.53
N ASN A 155 -15.23 -27.16 1.71
CA ASN A 155 -16.69 -27.07 1.79
C ASN A 155 -17.39 -28.33 2.31
N PHE A 156 -16.74 -29.51 2.30
CA PHE A 156 -17.40 -30.77 2.67
C PHE A 156 -16.66 -31.52 3.78
N GLU A 157 -17.42 -31.90 4.80
CA GLU A 157 -16.97 -32.62 5.99
C GLU A 157 -18.00 -33.69 6.38
N MET A 158 -17.52 -34.76 6.99
CA MET A 158 -18.30 -35.92 7.42
C MET A 158 -17.85 -36.36 8.80
N THR A 159 -18.79 -36.68 9.68
CA THR A 159 -18.53 -37.27 11.00
C THR A 159 -19.23 -38.62 11.12
N MET A 160 -18.58 -39.58 11.77
CA MET A 160 -19.11 -40.91 12.07
C MET A 160 -18.58 -41.38 13.41
N GLY A 161 -19.40 -42.05 14.22
CA GLY A 161 -19.00 -42.55 15.51
C GLY A 161 -19.89 -43.67 16.03
N LEU A 162 -19.52 -44.16 17.20
CA LEU A 162 -20.20 -45.20 17.96
C LEU A 162 -20.14 -44.87 19.45
N GLY A 163 -21.21 -45.13 20.20
CA GLY A 163 -21.26 -44.80 21.63
C GLY A 163 -22.37 -45.49 22.41
N ARG A 164 -22.29 -45.40 23.74
CA ARG A 164 -23.29 -45.90 24.70
C ARG A 164 -24.00 -44.75 25.44
N GLY A 165 -25.08 -45.05 26.15
CA GLY A 165 -25.90 -44.05 26.84
C GLY A 165 -26.71 -43.25 25.81
N ARG A 166 -26.55 -41.92 25.77
CA ARG A 166 -27.34 -41.02 24.91
C ARG A 166 -27.32 -41.32 23.40
N PHE A 167 -26.32 -42.08 22.93
CA PHE A 167 -26.17 -42.47 21.52
C PHE A 167 -26.92 -43.76 21.15
N ILE A 168 -27.47 -44.49 22.13
CA ILE A 168 -28.17 -45.76 21.88
C ILE A 168 -29.62 -45.48 21.47
N GLY A 169 -30.03 -46.12 20.39
CA GLY A 169 -31.39 -46.05 19.87
C GLY A 169 -32.37 -47.00 20.53
N TYR A 170 -33.11 -46.48 21.50
CA TYR A 170 -34.30 -47.13 22.08
C TYR A 170 -35.57 -46.26 22.00
N GLY A 171 -35.48 -45.04 21.46
CA GLY A 171 -36.65 -44.24 21.13
C GLY A 171 -37.55 -44.98 20.12
N PRO A 172 -38.86 -44.68 20.08
CA PRO A 172 -39.89 -45.54 19.49
C PRO A 172 -39.74 -45.83 17.98
N ARG A 173 -38.79 -45.19 17.28
CA ARG A 173 -38.64 -45.25 15.81
C ARG A 173 -37.21 -45.41 15.28
N SER A 174 -36.18 -44.99 16.01
CA SER A 174 -34.79 -44.90 15.49
C SER A 174 -33.84 -46.04 15.95
N HIS A 175 -34.41 -47.18 16.36
CA HIS A 175 -33.67 -48.38 16.76
C HIS A 175 -32.77 -48.99 15.66
N LEU A 176 -32.84 -48.52 14.41
CA LEU A 176 -32.07 -49.05 13.27
C LEU A 176 -30.55 -48.81 13.35
N LEU A 177 -30.09 -47.86 14.19
CA LEU A 177 -28.66 -47.60 14.42
C LEU A 177 -28.13 -48.27 15.70
N ASN A 178 -28.94 -49.09 16.36
CA ASN A 178 -28.60 -49.82 17.58
C ASN A 178 -28.13 -51.25 17.25
N LEU A 179 -27.04 -51.74 17.86
CA LEU A 179 -26.59 -53.13 17.71
C LEU A 179 -27.63 -54.17 18.17
N ASP A 180 -28.57 -53.83 19.06
CA ASP A 180 -29.68 -54.72 19.44
C ASP A 180 -30.63 -55.06 18.29
N VAL A 181 -30.52 -54.39 17.13
CA VAL A 181 -31.22 -54.82 15.89
C VAL A 181 -30.74 -56.19 15.37
N PHE A 182 -29.64 -56.72 15.90
CA PHE A 182 -29.08 -58.03 15.56
C PHE A 182 -29.27 -59.12 16.65
N PHE A 183 -30.02 -58.82 17.71
CA PHE A 183 -30.26 -59.74 18.85
C PHE A 183 -31.75 -59.87 19.16
N ASP A 184 -32.17 -61.06 19.61
CA ASP A 184 -33.59 -61.32 19.96
C ASP A 184 -34.00 -60.69 21.32
N GLU A 185 -33.04 -60.25 22.13
CA GLU A 185 -33.21 -59.63 23.45
C GLU A 185 -32.46 -58.28 23.52
N LYS A 186 -33.04 -57.28 24.20
CA LYS A 186 -32.41 -55.96 24.44
C LYS A 186 -31.27 -56.06 25.47
N ASN A 187 -30.12 -55.42 25.23
CA ASN A 187 -28.96 -55.51 26.13
C ASN A 187 -28.69 -54.18 26.88
N GLU A 188 -29.28 -54.03 28.08
CA GLU A 188 -29.17 -52.78 28.87
C GLU A 188 -27.74 -52.28 29.13
N ILE A 189 -26.78 -53.20 29.28
CA ILE A 189 -25.45 -52.88 29.84
C ILE A 189 -24.40 -52.63 28.74
N PHE A 190 -24.40 -53.44 27.67
CA PHE A 190 -23.30 -53.51 26.70
C PHE A 190 -23.60 -52.92 25.32
N THR A 191 -24.84 -52.49 25.08
CA THR A 191 -25.25 -51.97 23.78
C THR A 191 -24.54 -50.68 23.36
N VAL A 192 -24.31 -50.57 22.05
CA VAL A 192 -23.69 -49.44 21.38
C VAL A 192 -24.60 -49.02 20.21
N GLY A 193 -24.83 -47.72 20.08
CA GLY A 193 -25.46 -47.11 18.91
C GLY A 193 -24.43 -46.44 18.00
N PHE A 194 -24.70 -46.46 16.69
CA PHE A 194 -23.98 -45.68 15.69
C PHE A 194 -24.56 -44.27 15.56
N PHE A 195 -23.72 -43.33 15.17
CA PHE A 195 -24.14 -41.97 14.82
C PHE A 195 -23.27 -41.38 13.70
N GLY A 196 -23.79 -40.39 12.99
CA GLY A 196 -23.02 -39.73 11.94
C GLY A 196 -23.77 -38.59 11.26
N GLY A 197 -23.04 -37.80 10.47
CA GLY A 197 -23.59 -36.64 9.79
C GLY A 197 -22.69 -36.09 8.70
N LEU A 198 -23.28 -35.25 7.85
CA LEU A 198 -22.63 -34.53 6.77
C LEU A 198 -22.78 -33.02 6.97
N LYS A 199 -21.70 -32.27 6.77
CA LYS A 199 -21.68 -30.81 6.83
C LYS A 199 -21.17 -30.22 5.52
N TYR A 200 -21.98 -29.38 4.89
CA TYR A 200 -21.67 -28.68 3.66
C TYR A 200 -21.62 -27.16 3.89
N THR A 201 -20.41 -26.59 3.94
CA THR A 201 -20.14 -25.16 4.12
C THR A 201 -20.21 -24.42 2.80
N ILE A 202 -21.15 -23.50 2.65
CA ILE A 202 -21.24 -22.59 1.50
C ILE A 202 -20.02 -21.64 1.52
N PRO A 203 -19.33 -21.39 0.40
CA PRO A 203 -18.21 -20.44 0.35
C PRO A 203 -18.59 -19.06 0.92
N HIS A 204 -17.88 -18.62 1.96
CA HIS A 204 -18.15 -17.39 2.72
C HIS A 204 -19.56 -17.28 3.36
N GLY A 205 -20.30 -18.38 3.44
CA GLY A 205 -21.67 -18.44 3.96
C GLY A 205 -21.83 -19.43 5.13
N PRO A 206 -23.08 -19.80 5.46
CA PRO A 206 -23.36 -20.82 6.47
C PRO A 206 -23.05 -22.24 5.98
N SER A 207 -23.04 -23.18 6.92
CA SER A 207 -22.99 -24.62 6.64
C SER A 207 -24.36 -25.25 6.82
N ILE A 208 -24.79 -26.05 5.86
CA ILE A 208 -25.93 -26.96 6.02
C ILE A 208 -25.40 -28.22 6.71
N VAL A 209 -26.14 -28.71 7.71
CA VAL A 209 -25.81 -29.89 8.51
C VAL A 209 -26.97 -30.87 8.43
N ILE A 210 -26.67 -32.14 8.18
CA ILE A 210 -27.58 -33.27 8.44
C ILE A 210 -26.88 -34.29 9.32
N GLU A 211 -27.60 -34.88 10.25
CA GLU A 211 -27.08 -35.89 11.17
C GLU A 211 -28.16 -36.86 11.62
N THR A 212 -27.71 -37.97 12.20
CA THR A 212 -28.55 -38.88 12.98
C THR A 212 -27.70 -39.59 14.04
N ASP A 213 -28.28 -39.79 15.22
CA ASP A 213 -27.87 -40.84 16.16
C ASP A 213 -29.01 -41.85 16.36
N GLY A 214 -28.84 -42.81 17.26
CA GLY A 214 -29.88 -43.81 17.53
C GLY A 214 -31.21 -43.24 18.05
N ARG A 215 -31.28 -41.97 18.45
CA ARG A 215 -32.52 -41.33 18.92
C ARG A 215 -33.15 -40.51 17.80
N ASP A 216 -32.40 -39.54 17.29
CA ASP A 216 -32.95 -38.45 16.47
C ASP A 216 -32.33 -38.41 15.07
N ALA A 217 -33.10 -37.97 14.08
CA ALA A 217 -32.61 -37.46 12.80
C ALA A 217 -32.80 -35.94 12.74
N ASN A 218 -31.73 -35.20 12.41
CA ASN A 218 -31.70 -33.73 12.52
C ASN A 218 -31.18 -33.05 11.25
N LEU A 219 -31.75 -31.88 10.91
CA LEU A 219 -31.35 -30.99 9.81
C LEU A 219 -31.10 -29.59 10.36
N GLY A 220 -30.07 -28.87 9.91
CA GLY A 220 -29.79 -27.55 10.46
C GLY A 220 -28.82 -26.69 9.66
N ILE A 221 -28.63 -25.46 10.15
CA ILE A 221 -27.78 -24.44 9.57
C ILE A 221 -26.84 -23.90 10.66
N GLN A 222 -25.53 -24.05 10.47
CA GLN A 222 -24.48 -23.45 11.30
C GLN A 222 -23.88 -22.20 10.64
N TYR A 223 -23.54 -21.18 11.42
CA TYR A 223 -22.73 -20.04 10.96
C TYR A 223 -21.71 -19.62 12.02
N GLU A 224 -20.45 -19.41 11.61
CA GLU A 224 -19.36 -18.96 12.49
C GLU A 224 -18.74 -17.65 11.96
N TYR A 225 -18.62 -16.66 12.85
CA TYR A 225 -18.01 -15.37 12.55
C TYR A 225 -17.20 -14.84 13.75
N GLY A 226 -15.87 -14.99 13.65
CA GLY A 226 -14.90 -14.42 14.60
C GLY A 226 -14.89 -15.11 15.97
N LEU A 227 -15.71 -14.63 16.90
CA LEU A 227 -15.86 -15.21 18.24
C LEU A 227 -17.18 -15.99 18.40
N PHE A 228 -18.13 -15.78 17.48
CA PHE A 228 -19.48 -16.32 17.57
C PHE A 228 -19.63 -17.54 16.64
N LYS A 229 -20.20 -18.64 17.12
CA LYS A 229 -20.79 -19.71 16.31
C LYS A 229 -22.26 -19.83 16.72
N GLY A 230 -23.16 -19.99 15.77
CA GLY A 230 -24.59 -20.21 16.02
C GLY A 230 -25.14 -21.32 15.15
N THR A 231 -26.15 -22.01 15.65
CA THR A 231 -26.85 -23.13 14.98
C THR A 231 -28.35 -22.87 15.03
N LEU A 232 -29.06 -23.13 13.94
CA LEU A 232 -30.50 -23.28 13.91
C LEU A 232 -30.81 -24.68 13.37
N GLY A 233 -31.37 -25.55 14.20
CA GLY A 233 -31.73 -26.92 13.86
C GLY A 233 -33.25 -27.14 13.80
N PHE A 234 -33.66 -28.13 13.02
CA PHE A 234 -34.96 -28.78 13.08
C PHE A 234 -34.66 -30.25 13.42
N ILE A 235 -34.98 -30.63 14.65
CA ILE A 235 -34.57 -31.88 15.29
C ILE A 235 -35.75 -32.82 15.49
N LYS A 236 -35.47 -34.11 15.70
CA LYS A 236 -36.47 -35.18 15.88
C LYS A 236 -37.39 -35.32 14.65
N LEU A 237 -36.79 -35.34 13.46
CA LEU A 237 -37.49 -35.34 12.17
C LEU A 237 -38.32 -36.61 11.93
N GLU A 238 -37.95 -37.74 12.54
CA GLU A 238 -38.70 -38.99 12.52
C GLU A 238 -40.09 -38.90 13.20
N GLN A 239 -40.32 -37.86 14.01
CA GLN A 239 -41.62 -37.50 14.57
C GLN A 239 -42.53 -36.72 13.58
N LEU A 240 -42.04 -36.34 12.39
CA LEU A 240 -42.91 -35.84 11.30
C LEU A 240 -43.90 -36.90 10.78
N ALA A 241 -43.60 -38.18 11.01
CA ALA A 241 -44.46 -39.30 10.62
C ALA A 241 -45.24 -39.88 11.82
N SER A 242 -45.32 -39.16 12.96
CA SER A 242 -46.09 -39.58 14.14
C SER A 242 -47.57 -39.81 13.80
N GLU A 243 -48.24 -40.63 14.59
CA GLU A 243 -49.69 -40.86 14.45
C GLU A 243 -50.49 -39.64 14.93
N GLU A 244 -51.69 -39.45 14.38
CA GLU A 244 -52.57 -38.33 14.71
C GLU A 244 -53.02 -38.43 16.18
N GLY A 245 -52.80 -37.36 16.96
CA GLY A 245 -53.00 -37.36 18.42
C GLY A 245 -51.82 -37.87 19.25
N SER A 246 -50.62 -37.98 18.68
CA SER A 246 -49.39 -38.29 19.43
C SER A 246 -48.68 -37.04 19.95
N ASN A 247 -48.27 -37.05 21.23
CA ASN A 247 -47.47 -35.98 21.86
C ASN A 247 -46.05 -35.82 21.23
N LEU A 248 -45.65 -36.73 20.34
CA LEU A 248 -44.37 -36.75 19.62
C LEU A 248 -44.38 -35.73 18.47
N THR A 249 -43.68 -34.60 18.66
CA THR A 249 -43.57 -33.53 17.67
C THR A 249 -42.11 -33.04 17.51
N PRO A 250 -41.63 -32.86 16.26
CA PRO A 250 -40.32 -32.28 15.98
C PRO A 250 -40.13 -30.91 16.63
N ARG A 251 -38.89 -30.60 17.02
CA ARG A 251 -38.54 -29.35 17.73
C ARG A 251 -37.64 -28.47 16.86
N ILE A 252 -37.76 -27.16 17.00
CA ILE A 252 -36.78 -26.21 16.46
C ILE A 252 -35.76 -25.94 17.56
N ASN A 253 -34.48 -26.09 17.24
CA ASN A 253 -33.34 -25.88 18.13
C ASN A 253 -32.57 -24.61 17.72
N ALA A 254 -32.09 -23.83 18.69
CA ALA A 254 -31.26 -22.65 18.46
C ALA A 254 -30.09 -22.59 19.47
N SER A 255 -28.86 -22.75 18.99
CA SER A 255 -27.65 -22.74 19.83
C SER A 255 -26.67 -21.63 19.47
N PHE A 256 -25.88 -21.19 20.45
CA PHE A 256 -24.98 -20.03 20.37
C PHE A 256 -23.74 -20.22 21.25
N SER A 257 -22.56 -20.23 20.64
CA SER A 257 -21.26 -20.37 21.31
C SER A 257 -20.40 -19.11 21.14
N PHE A 258 -20.03 -18.49 22.26
CA PHE A 258 -19.19 -17.30 22.31
C PHE A 258 -17.79 -17.60 22.89
N LYS A 259 -16.75 -17.48 22.06
CA LYS A 259 -15.34 -17.58 22.43
C LYS A 259 -14.94 -16.37 23.28
N THR A 260 -14.99 -16.51 24.60
CA THR A 260 -14.63 -15.45 25.57
C THR A 260 -13.13 -15.23 25.66
N TYR A 261 -12.33 -16.30 25.48
CA TYR A 261 -10.88 -16.27 25.45
C TYR A 261 -10.33 -17.26 24.42
N SER A 262 -9.17 -16.95 23.83
CA SER A 262 -8.47 -17.83 22.89
C SER A 262 -7.12 -18.23 23.48
N PHE A 263 -6.87 -19.54 23.56
CA PHE A 263 -5.55 -20.07 23.94
C PHE A 263 -4.59 -20.20 22.75
N GLU A 264 -5.05 -19.91 21.54
CA GLU A 264 -4.18 -19.87 20.36
C GLU A 264 -3.30 -18.62 20.35
N ALA A 265 -2.00 -18.80 20.08
CA ALA A 265 -1.09 -17.69 19.86
C ALA A 265 -1.55 -16.85 18.65
N PRO A 266 -1.61 -15.50 18.75
CA PRO A 266 -2.06 -14.67 17.64
C PRO A 266 -1.17 -14.85 16.40
N LYS A 267 -1.73 -15.39 15.30
CA LYS A 267 -1.00 -15.55 14.03
C LYS A 267 -0.43 -14.20 13.59
N SER A 268 0.89 -14.04 13.62
CA SER A 268 1.55 -12.80 13.21
C SER A 268 1.25 -12.50 11.72
N GLY A 269 1.10 -11.23 11.38
CA GLY A 269 1.04 -10.76 10.00
C GLY A 269 2.44 -10.49 9.44
N MET A 270 2.57 -10.52 8.12
CA MET A 270 3.80 -10.17 7.40
C MET A 270 3.68 -8.81 6.72
N VAL A 271 4.71 -7.99 6.83
CA VAL A 271 4.81 -6.69 6.15
C VAL A 271 6.05 -6.65 5.28
N ASN A 272 5.83 -6.61 3.97
CA ASN A 272 6.85 -6.45 2.94
C ASN A 272 6.94 -4.97 2.55
N ILE A 273 8.13 -4.40 2.61
CA ILE A 273 8.44 -3.02 2.24
C ILE A 273 9.40 -3.03 1.05
N ASN A 274 9.13 -2.15 0.08
CA ASN A 274 9.97 -1.85 -1.07
C ASN A 274 10.20 -0.33 -1.10
N LEU A 275 11.39 0.12 -0.67
CA LEU A 275 11.75 1.52 -0.48
C LEU A 275 12.54 2.05 -1.70
N LEU A 276 11.97 3.05 -2.37
CA LEU A 276 12.51 3.61 -3.62
C LEU A 276 12.74 5.12 -3.52
N ASP A 277 13.63 5.66 -4.35
CA ASP A 277 13.64 7.09 -4.69
C ASP A 277 12.40 7.44 -5.55
N LEU A 278 11.84 8.64 -5.35
CA LEU A 278 10.61 9.10 -6.00
C LEU A 278 10.78 9.46 -7.48
N ASN A 279 11.98 9.85 -7.91
CA ASN A 279 12.21 10.40 -9.25
C ASN A 279 12.75 9.36 -10.23
N SER A 280 13.58 8.43 -9.73
CA SER A 280 14.30 7.43 -10.52
C SER A 280 13.80 6.00 -10.35
N ASP A 281 12.89 5.75 -9.40
CA ASP A 281 12.39 4.44 -8.98
C ASP A 281 13.46 3.39 -8.61
N LYS A 282 14.71 3.84 -8.41
CA LYS A 282 15.79 3.00 -7.93
C LYS A 282 15.59 2.65 -6.45
N PRO A 283 15.94 1.44 -6.00
CA PRO A 283 15.89 1.07 -4.60
C PRO A 283 16.90 1.90 -3.78
N ILE A 284 16.52 2.24 -2.54
CA ILE A 284 17.36 3.00 -1.62
C ILE A 284 17.47 2.32 -0.26
N ALA A 285 18.65 2.38 0.36
CA ALA A 285 18.85 1.98 1.74
C ALA A 285 18.10 2.93 2.70
N GLY A 286 17.82 2.49 3.92
CA GLY A 286 17.16 3.34 4.91
C GLY A 286 16.92 2.65 6.26
N LYS A 287 16.09 3.29 7.09
CA LYS A 287 15.60 2.73 8.36
C LYS A 287 14.08 2.87 8.44
N LEU A 288 13.43 1.79 8.85
CA LEU A 288 12.10 1.82 9.44
C LEU A 288 12.25 1.96 10.95
N ILE A 289 11.40 2.79 11.55
CA ILE A 289 11.11 2.78 12.98
C ILE A 289 9.64 2.42 13.12
N TYR A 290 9.29 1.46 13.99
CA TYR A 290 7.91 1.10 14.28
C TYR A 290 7.72 0.72 15.75
N GLY A 291 6.50 0.91 16.25
CA GLY A 291 6.13 0.50 17.61
C GLY A 291 4.89 1.21 18.12
N ASP A 292 4.43 0.76 19.27
CA ASP A 292 3.53 1.51 20.15
C ASP A 292 4.22 1.58 21.52
N GLY A 293 4.37 2.78 22.09
CA GLY A 293 5.25 3.05 23.23
C GLY A 293 6.76 2.95 22.92
N LYS A 294 7.32 1.74 22.75
CA LYS A 294 8.76 1.51 22.55
C LYS A 294 9.11 1.38 21.04
N PRO A 295 9.90 2.29 20.45
CA PRO A 295 10.24 2.25 19.02
C PRO A 295 11.32 1.20 18.72
N ILE A 296 10.98 0.20 17.91
CA ILE A 296 11.91 -0.76 17.31
C ILE A 296 12.46 -0.16 16.02
N THR A 297 13.78 -0.16 15.85
CA THR A 297 14.44 0.32 14.63
C THR A 297 14.96 -0.86 13.80
N VAL A 298 14.65 -0.86 12.50
CA VAL A 298 15.08 -1.91 11.57
C VAL A 298 15.65 -1.29 10.29
N TYR A 299 16.87 -1.71 9.94
CA TYR A 299 17.55 -1.24 8.74
C TYR A 299 17.09 -2.00 7.48
N ILE A 300 17.00 -1.23 6.39
CA ILE A 300 16.66 -1.63 5.02
C ILE A 300 17.93 -1.44 4.19
N SER A 301 18.39 -2.49 3.51
CA SER A 301 19.63 -2.45 2.72
C SER A 301 19.43 -1.73 1.38
N SER A 302 20.51 -1.56 0.62
CA SER A 302 20.52 -0.96 -0.73
C SER A 302 19.62 -1.66 -1.77
N THR A 303 19.10 -2.86 -1.47
CA THR A 303 18.06 -3.52 -2.28
C THR A 303 16.67 -2.88 -2.15
N GLY A 304 16.50 -1.94 -1.19
CA GLY A 304 15.22 -1.30 -0.86
C GLY A 304 14.23 -2.22 -0.14
N LYS A 305 14.50 -3.52 -0.05
CA LYS A 305 13.52 -4.52 0.38
C LYS A 305 13.67 -4.92 1.84
N LYS A 306 12.55 -5.07 2.55
CA LYS A 306 12.51 -5.64 3.90
C LYS A 306 11.20 -6.37 4.17
N THR A 307 11.28 -7.53 4.80
CA THR A 307 10.13 -8.26 5.35
C THR A 307 10.17 -8.17 6.88
N LEU A 308 9.00 -8.08 7.50
CA LEU A 308 8.80 -8.04 8.95
C LEU A 308 7.68 -8.98 9.33
N THR A 309 7.82 -9.70 10.44
CA THR A 309 6.74 -10.49 11.05
C THR A 309 6.30 -9.77 12.32
N LEU A 310 5.04 -9.36 12.38
CA LEU A 310 4.48 -8.51 13.45
C LEU A 310 3.21 -9.13 14.02
N ASN A 311 3.02 -9.02 15.33
CA ASN A 311 1.78 -9.47 15.96
C ASN A 311 0.59 -8.57 15.57
N PRO A 312 -0.66 -9.06 15.67
CA PRO A 312 -1.83 -8.25 15.36
C PRO A 312 -1.92 -7.00 16.25
N GLY A 313 -2.16 -5.84 15.65
CA GLY A 313 -2.09 -4.55 16.33
C GLY A 313 -2.10 -3.37 15.35
N THR A 314 -2.00 -2.14 15.85
CA THR A 314 -1.82 -0.95 15.00
C THR A 314 -0.49 -0.30 15.33
N TYR A 315 0.36 -0.14 14.33
CA TYR A 315 1.73 0.38 14.48
C TYR A 315 1.87 1.71 13.77
N LEU A 316 2.55 2.68 14.39
CA LEU A 316 3.07 3.84 13.66
C LEU A 316 4.37 3.42 12.96
N PHE A 317 4.35 3.34 11.63
CA PHE A 317 5.52 3.11 10.80
C PHE A 317 6.12 4.44 10.37
N THR A 318 7.42 4.61 10.55
CA THR A 318 8.19 5.81 10.16
C THR A 318 9.40 5.38 9.32
N LEU A 319 9.36 5.69 8.02
CA LEU A 319 10.42 5.41 7.06
C LEU A 319 11.29 6.65 6.80
N SER A 320 12.61 6.45 6.82
CA SER A 320 13.59 7.51 6.55
C SER A 320 14.87 6.95 5.92
N SER A 321 15.59 7.79 5.20
CA SER A 321 16.87 7.48 4.57
C SER A 321 17.75 8.75 4.60
N PRO A 322 19.10 8.64 4.63
CA PRO A 322 19.98 9.80 4.50
C PRO A 322 19.60 10.65 3.29
N ASP A 323 19.59 11.97 3.43
CA ASP A 323 19.22 12.91 2.36
C ASP A 323 17.79 12.78 1.81
N TYR A 324 16.90 11.98 2.40
CA TYR A 324 15.48 11.89 2.02
C TYR A 324 14.55 12.56 3.05
N LYS A 325 13.40 13.05 2.57
CA LYS A 325 12.25 13.41 3.41
C LYS A 325 11.62 12.13 3.95
N MET A 326 11.42 12.07 5.26
CA MET A 326 10.78 10.93 5.94
C MET A 326 9.27 10.85 5.61
N LYS A 327 8.71 9.65 5.71
CA LYS A 327 7.25 9.40 5.64
C LYS A 327 6.80 8.59 6.86
N GLN A 328 5.57 8.82 7.31
CA GLN A 328 4.97 8.09 8.43
C GLN A 328 3.52 7.69 8.13
N ALA A 329 3.08 6.54 8.64
CA ALA A 329 1.71 6.03 8.49
C ALA A 329 1.32 5.12 9.65
N LYS A 330 0.03 5.11 10.03
CA LYS A 330 -0.52 4.12 10.97
C LYS A 330 -1.00 2.90 10.20
N ILE A 331 -0.42 1.74 10.48
CA ILE A 331 -0.68 0.48 9.77
C ILE A 331 -1.35 -0.52 10.72
N PRO A 332 -2.61 -0.93 10.46
CA PRO A 332 -3.25 -2.03 11.18
C PRO A 332 -2.82 -3.39 10.60
N ILE A 333 -2.33 -4.28 11.46
CA ILE A 333 -1.96 -5.66 11.15
C ILE A 333 -3.05 -6.59 11.69
N ARG A 334 -3.71 -7.34 10.80
CA ARG A 334 -4.66 -8.40 11.17
C ARG A 334 -3.95 -9.77 11.28
N PRO A 335 -4.52 -10.76 11.99
CA PRO A 335 -3.90 -12.08 12.12
C PRO A 335 -3.64 -12.75 10.76
N GLY A 336 -2.42 -13.24 10.56
CA GLY A 336 -1.98 -13.89 9.31
C GLY A 336 -1.98 -13.01 8.05
N GLN A 337 -2.24 -11.71 8.17
CA GLN A 337 -2.35 -10.81 7.01
C GLN A 337 -0.98 -10.56 6.37
N VAL A 338 -0.90 -10.60 5.04
CA VAL A 338 0.26 -10.14 4.27
C VAL A 338 -0.01 -8.75 3.69
N LEU A 339 0.89 -7.80 3.94
CA LEU A 339 0.84 -6.44 3.42
C LEU A 339 2.07 -6.14 2.58
N ASN A 340 1.87 -5.54 1.40
CA ASN A 340 2.93 -5.18 0.47
C ASN A 340 2.93 -3.66 0.23
N PHE A 341 3.96 -2.96 0.70
CA PHE A 341 4.08 -1.50 0.58
C PHE A 341 5.28 -1.11 -0.30
N THR A 342 5.01 -0.52 -1.46
CA THR A 342 6.03 0.25 -2.18
C THR A 342 5.98 1.70 -1.71
N VAL A 343 7.07 2.19 -1.13
CA VAL A 343 7.17 3.53 -0.55
C VAL A 343 8.26 4.33 -1.25
N LYS A 344 7.85 5.30 -2.05
CA LYS A 344 8.74 6.26 -2.71
C LYS A 344 9.06 7.43 -1.77
N LEU A 345 10.33 7.75 -1.52
CA LEU A 345 10.77 8.91 -0.74
C LEU A 345 11.31 10.03 -1.66
N GLN A 346 11.07 11.30 -1.30
CA GLN A 346 11.60 12.45 -2.04
C GLN A 346 12.95 12.89 -1.45
N LYS A 347 13.99 13.00 -2.30
CA LYS A 347 15.29 13.58 -1.92
C LYS A 347 15.10 15.00 -1.36
N LYS A 348 15.83 15.35 -0.30
CA LYS A 348 15.94 16.73 0.21
C LYS A 348 16.77 17.52 -0.80
N LEU A 349 16.34 18.74 -1.09
CA LEU A 349 17.11 19.65 -1.94
C LEU A 349 18.11 20.40 -1.08
N THR A 350 19.39 20.41 -1.47
CA THR A 350 20.41 21.31 -0.90
C THR A 350 20.22 22.73 -1.45
N PRO A 351 20.86 23.76 -0.85
CA PRO A 351 20.88 25.11 -1.42
C PRO A 351 21.40 25.14 -2.87
N ASP A 352 22.38 24.31 -3.20
CA ASP A 352 22.95 24.21 -4.56
C ASP A 352 21.96 23.57 -5.55
N MET A 353 21.23 22.54 -5.13
CA MET A 353 20.15 21.94 -5.92
C MET A 353 19.01 22.94 -6.18
N LEU A 354 18.64 23.74 -5.17
CA LEU A 354 17.64 24.81 -5.34
C LEU A 354 18.14 25.89 -6.31
N SER A 355 19.38 26.36 -6.13
CA SER A 355 20.02 27.36 -7.00
C SER A 355 20.16 26.86 -8.44
N SER A 356 20.47 25.57 -8.63
CA SER A 356 20.49 24.92 -9.94
C SER A 356 19.11 24.92 -10.60
N LEU A 357 18.05 24.57 -9.86
CA LEU A 357 16.67 24.59 -10.38
C LEU A 357 16.22 26.01 -10.74
N GLU A 358 16.56 27.02 -9.94
CA GLU A 358 16.32 28.43 -10.27
C GLU A 358 17.06 28.89 -11.54
N LEU A 359 18.35 28.56 -11.67
CA LEU A 359 19.13 28.88 -12.85
C LEU A 359 18.56 28.19 -14.10
N THR A 360 18.09 26.94 -13.96
CA THR A 360 17.40 26.19 -15.03
C THR A 360 16.14 26.94 -15.47
N GLN A 361 15.30 27.38 -14.52
CA GLN A 361 14.07 28.12 -14.84
C GLN A 361 14.37 29.46 -15.54
N LYS A 362 15.33 30.23 -15.00
CA LYS A 362 15.77 31.51 -15.59
C LYS A 362 16.36 31.33 -17.00
N ALA A 363 17.06 30.22 -17.25
CA ALA A 363 17.57 29.88 -18.57
C ALA A 363 16.48 29.52 -19.59
N LEU A 364 15.45 28.78 -19.17
CA LEU A 364 14.31 28.44 -20.03
C LEU A 364 13.47 29.69 -20.38
N GLU A 365 13.49 30.72 -19.52
CA GLU A 365 12.93 32.04 -19.80
C GLU A 365 13.81 32.84 -20.77
N ASP A 366 15.13 32.86 -20.60
CA ASP A 366 16.06 33.45 -21.57
C ASP A 366 15.94 32.79 -22.97
N TYR A 367 15.82 31.46 -23.03
CA TYR A 367 15.60 30.71 -24.27
C TYR A 367 14.32 31.14 -25.00
N LYS A 368 13.19 31.27 -24.28
CA LYS A 368 11.93 31.81 -24.83
C LYS A 368 12.10 33.24 -25.36
N ASN A 369 12.91 34.04 -24.68
CA ASN A 369 13.27 35.41 -25.08
C ASN A 369 14.38 35.47 -26.16
N LYS A 370 14.76 34.35 -26.78
CA LYS A 370 15.85 34.19 -27.77
C LYS A 370 17.26 34.58 -27.29
N LYS A 371 17.46 34.70 -25.97
CA LYS A 371 18.74 34.99 -25.32
C LYS A 371 19.56 33.71 -25.12
N TYR A 372 19.91 33.07 -26.24
CA TYR A 372 20.46 31.72 -26.24
C TYR A 372 21.82 31.60 -25.52
N LYS A 373 22.63 32.67 -25.52
CA LYS A 373 23.96 32.69 -24.88
C LYS A 373 23.84 32.76 -23.35
N GLU A 374 22.89 33.56 -22.87
CA GLU A 374 22.52 33.71 -21.47
C GLU A 374 21.87 32.43 -20.93
N ALA A 375 20.98 31.82 -21.72
CA ALA A 375 20.38 30.52 -21.42
C ALA A 375 21.45 29.43 -21.26
N ARG A 376 22.34 29.27 -22.26
CA ARG A 376 23.48 28.33 -22.21
C ARG A 376 24.33 28.53 -20.96
N SER A 377 24.71 29.77 -20.67
CA SER A 377 25.54 30.11 -19.51
C SER A 377 24.87 29.69 -18.19
N LYS A 378 23.58 30.01 -18.02
CA LYS A 378 22.81 29.62 -16.82
C LYS A 378 22.61 28.11 -16.69
N LEU A 379 22.45 27.37 -17.79
CA LEU A 379 22.31 25.91 -17.77
C LEU A 379 23.62 25.21 -17.42
N ASN A 380 24.75 25.70 -17.92
CA ASN A 380 26.07 25.22 -17.51
C ASN A 380 26.33 25.48 -16.01
N ALA A 381 26.00 26.67 -15.51
CA ALA A 381 26.08 26.98 -14.08
C ALA A 381 25.12 26.11 -13.23
N ALA A 382 23.92 25.82 -13.73
CA ALA A 382 22.98 24.91 -13.08
C ALA A 382 23.55 23.48 -12.99
N LEU A 383 24.17 22.97 -14.05
CA LEU A 383 24.79 21.64 -14.07
C LEU A 383 26.07 21.56 -13.23
N GLN A 384 26.81 22.66 -13.05
CA GLN A 384 27.92 22.74 -12.09
C GLN A 384 27.43 22.59 -10.64
N LEU A 385 26.31 23.23 -10.28
CA LEU A 385 25.73 23.15 -8.94
C LEU A 385 25.00 21.82 -8.67
N TYR A 386 24.44 21.19 -9.70
CA TYR A 386 23.75 19.90 -9.58
C TYR A 386 23.84 19.09 -10.89
N PRO A 387 24.85 18.22 -11.06
CA PRO A 387 25.06 17.46 -12.31
C PRO A 387 23.93 16.47 -12.67
N GLU A 388 23.14 16.00 -11.69
CA GLU A 388 21.95 15.15 -11.90
C GLU A 388 20.69 15.98 -12.28
N ASN A 389 20.81 17.26 -12.58
CA ASN A 389 19.70 18.09 -13.05
C ASN A 389 19.35 17.77 -14.51
N GLU A 390 18.55 16.71 -14.72
CA GLU A 390 18.07 16.29 -16.04
C GLU A 390 17.44 17.44 -16.84
N LYS A 391 16.63 18.30 -16.19
CA LYS A 391 16.01 19.46 -16.87
C LYS A 391 17.02 20.50 -17.36
N ALA A 392 18.14 20.68 -16.65
CA ALA A 392 19.23 21.52 -17.13
C ALA A 392 20.00 20.87 -18.28
N ARG A 393 20.11 19.54 -18.29
CA ARG A 393 20.77 18.77 -19.36
C ARG A 393 19.94 18.78 -20.65
N GLU A 394 18.64 18.49 -20.54
CA GLU A 394 17.64 18.62 -21.63
C GLU A 394 17.61 20.05 -22.17
N GLY A 395 17.54 21.04 -21.28
CA GLY A 395 17.55 22.46 -21.64
C GLY A 395 18.83 22.87 -22.38
N LEU A 396 19.99 22.40 -21.93
CA LEU A 396 21.27 22.69 -22.59
C LEU A 396 21.34 22.06 -23.98
N GLN A 397 20.90 20.81 -24.13
CA GLN A 397 20.85 20.12 -25.42
C GLN A 397 19.93 20.85 -26.42
N LEU A 398 18.79 21.37 -25.94
CA LEU A 398 17.88 22.19 -26.74
C LEU A 398 18.53 23.51 -27.17
N VAL A 399 19.15 24.24 -26.24
CA VAL A 399 19.82 25.51 -26.52
C VAL A 399 20.97 25.34 -27.52
N GLU A 400 21.84 24.34 -27.32
CA GLU A 400 22.95 24.08 -28.24
C GLU A 400 22.47 23.71 -29.65
N LYS A 401 21.41 22.91 -29.77
CA LYS A 401 20.80 22.61 -31.08
C LYS A 401 20.34 23.88 -31.79
N THR A 402 19.62 24.76 -31.10
CA THR A 402 19.15 26.03 -31.69
C THR A 402 20.29 26.96 -32.06
N ILE A 403 21.37 27.03 -31.26
CA ILE A 403 22.58 27.79 -31.62
C ILE A 403 23.24 27.22 -32.88
N GLN A 404 23.32 25.90 -33.02
CA GLN A 404 23.88 25.25 -34.21
C GLN A 404 23.04 25.52 -35.47
N GLU A 405 21.70 25.52 -35.36
CA GLU A 405 20.79 25.84 -36.46
C GLU A 405 20.92 27.32 -36.90
N GLU A 406 20.99 28.25 -35.95
CA GLU A 406 21.20 29.69 -36.23
C GLU A 406 22.58 29.95 -36.85
N VAL A 407 23.64 29.37 -36.27
CA VAL A 407 25.01 29.48 -36.81
C VAL A 407 25.10 28.88 -38.22
N ARG A 408 24.42 27.78 -38.49
CA ARG A 408 24.35 27.19 -39.84
C ARG A 408 23.68 28.16 -40.82
N SER A 409 22.55 28.75 -40.45
CA SER A 409 21.86 29.76 -41.27
C SER A 409 22.76 30.96 -41.57
N LEU A 410 23.46 31.49 -40.56
CA LEU A 410 24.42 32.58 -40.73
C LEU A 410 25.60 32.18 -41.65
N LYS A 411 26.17 30.98 -41.49
CA LYS A 411 27.24 30.44 -42.37
C LYS A 411 26.78 30.29 -43.82
N GLU A 412 25.56 29.81 -44.07
CA GLU A 412 24.99 29.66 -45.41
C GLU A 412 24.70 31.03 -46.07
N GLN A 413 24.10 31.97 -45.32
CA GLN A 413 23.88 33.34 -45.78
C GLN A 413 25.19 34.09 -46.07
N ALA A 414 26.19 33.99 -45.18
CA ALA A 414 27.47 34.65 -45.33
C ALA A 414 28.18 34.21 -46.62
N ARG A 415 28.26 32.89 -46.86
CA ARG A 415 28.82 32.29 -48.08
C ARG A 415 28.15 32.80 -49.35
N SER A 416 26.82 32.91 -49.37
CA SER A 416 26.08 33.44 -50.53
C SER A 416 26.50 34.87 -50.90
N LEU A 417 26.92 35.66 -49.90
CA LEU A 417 27.34 37.05 -50.06
C LEU A 417 28.84 37.22 -50.34
N GLU A 418 29.68 36.19 -50.22
CA GLU A 418 31.13 36.30 -50.50
C GLU A 418 31.43 36.63 -51.98
N ALA A 419 30.57 36.20 -52.90
CA ALA A 419 30.67 36.53 -54.32
C ALA A 419 30.05 37.90 -54.68
N VAL A 420 29.12 38.42 -53.86
CA VAL A 420 28.25 39.56 -54.21
C VAL A 420 28.56 40.81 -53.40
N ASN A 421 28.78 40.67 -52.08
CA ASN A 421 29.04 41.78 -51.16
C ASN A 421 29.88 41.31 -49.96
N LEU A 422 31.19 41.26 -50.15
CA LEU A 422 32.17 40.87 -49.13
C LEU A 422 32.02 41.63 -47.80
N ARG A 423 31.57 42.90 -47.80
CA ARG A 423 31.33 43.64 -46.53
C ARG A 423 30.20 43.03 -45.71
N LYS A 424 29.10 42.62 -46.35
CA LYS A 424 27.99 41.93 -45.67
C LYS A 424 28.39 40.49 -45.27
N ALA A 425 29.13 39.78 -46.12
CA ALA A 425 29.65 38.45 -45.77
C ALA A 425 30.54 38.49 -44.52
N ILE A 426 31.48 39.44 -44.45
CA ILE A 426 32.35 39.64 -43.28
C ILE A 426 31.53 39.93 -42.01
N ALA A 427 30.47 40.75 -42.10
CA ALA A 427 29.61 41.04 -40.94
C ALA A 427 28.92 39.77 -40.41
N LEU A 428 28.29 38.98 -41.28
CA LEU A 428 27.64 37.72 -40.89
C LEU A 428 28.65 36.69 -40.35
N TRP A 429 29.87 36.63 -40.90
CA TRP A 429 30.93 35.79 -40.34
C TRP A 429 31.39 36.27 -38.95
N GLN A 430 31.38 37.58 -38.67
CA GLN A 430 31.63 38.10 -37.32
C GLN A 430 30.50 37.75 -36.34
N GLU A 431 29.25 37.63 -36.80
CA GLU A 431 28.14 37.10 -36.00
C GLU A 431 28.31 35.59 -35.74
N VAL A 432 28.74 34.80 -36.74
CA VAL A 432 29.14 33.39 -36.54
C VAL A 432 30.21 33.27 -35.46
N LEU A 433 31.28 34.08 -35.53
CA LEU A 433 32.38 34.06 -34.56
C LEU A 433 31.93 34.40 -33.12
N TYR A 434 30.87 35.20 -32.96
CA TYR A 434 30.29 35.51 -31.65
C TYR A 434 29.60 34.30 -31.00
N TRP A 435 29.04 33.38 -31.79
CA TRP A 435 28.39 32.15 -31.31
C TRP A 435 29.36 30.98 -31.19
N GLU A 436 30.27 30.86 -32.17
CA GLU A 436 31.26 29.79 -32.34
C GLU A 436 32.66 30.41 -32.50
N PRO A 437 33.38 30.67 -31.39
CA PRO A 437 34.75 31.18 -31.43
C PRO A 437 35.74 30.11 -31.93
N SER A 438 35.90 30.00 -33.25
CA SER A 438 36.91 29.16 -33.91
C SER A 438 37.97 30.01 -34.63
N SER A 439 39.23 29.59 -34.53
CA SER A 439 40.35 30.16 -35.29
C SER A 439 40.17 29.99 -36.80
N GLU A 440 39.41 29.00 -37.25
CA GLU A 440 39.06 28.78 -38.67
C GLU A 440 38.14 29.88 -39.19
N VAL A 441 37.13 30.25 -38.38
CA VAL A 441 36.19 31.34 -38.68
C VAL A 441 36.93 32.68 -38.66
N GLU A 442 37.82 32.90 -37.69
CA GLU A 442 38.64 34.11 -37.65
C GLU A 442 39.60 34.21 -38.85
N ALA A 443 40.27 33.11 -39.22
CA ALA A 443 41.13 33.07 -40.41
C ALA A 443 40.34 33.39 -41.70
N HIS A 444 39.14 32.81 -41.88
CA HIS A 444 38.26 33.09 -43.02
C HIS A 444 37.84 34.57 -43.08
N ILE A 445 37.52 35.18 -41.94
CA ILE A 445 37.23 36.63 -41.85
C ILE A 445 38.43 37.46 -42.31
N GLN A 446 39.66 37.10 -41.94
CA GLN A 446 40.86 37.82 -42.39
C GLN A 446 41.14 37.59 -43.89
N GLU A 447 40.87 36.39 -44.44
CA GLU A 447 40.95 36.14 -45.89
C GLU A 447 39.97 37.05 -46.65
N LEU A 448 38.69 37.06 -46.26
CA LEU A 448 37.67 37.89 -46.89
C LEU A 448 37.99 39.40 -46.79
N ARG A 449 38.57 39.85 -45.66
CA ARG A 449 39.10 41.21 -45.50
C ARG A 449 40.25 41.51 -46.47
N SER A 450 41.19 40.57 -46.65
CA SER A 450 42.30 40.71 -47.59
C SER A 450 41.82 40.78 -49.05
N ARG A 451 40.79 39.98 -49.40
CA ARG A 451 40.13 39.96 -50.71
C ARG A 451 39.34 41.26 -50.96
N LEU A 452 38.65 41.79 -49.95
CA LEU A 452 38.01 43.10 -50.03
C LEU A 452 39.05 44.22 -50.25
N ALA A 453 40.21 44.14 -49.58
CA ALA A 453 41.31 45.11 -49.72
C ALA A 453 42.12 44.96 -51.02
N SER A 454 42.04 43.84 -51.73
CA SER A 454 42.64 43.68 -53.06
C SER A 454 41.74 44.28 -54.15
N LEU A 455 40.41 44.10 -54.03
CA LEU A 455 39.41 44.65 -54.94
C LEU A 455 39.27 46.18 -54.90
N THR A 456 39.68 46.83 -53.81
CA THR A 456 39.68 48.30 -53.68
C THR A 456 40.98 48.97 -54.15
N LYS A 457 41.96 48.22 -54.69
CA LYS A 457 43.21 48.79 -55.23
C LYS A 457 42.95 49.50 -56.57
N PRO A 458 43.36 50.78 -56.73
CA PRO A 458 43.31 51.46 -58.04
C PRO A 458 44.16 50.76 -59.10
N LYS A 459 43.74 50.84 -60.37
CA LYS A 459 44.50 50.29 -61.52
C LYS A 459 45.95 50.83 -61.56
N PRO A 460 46.94 50.00 -61.94
CA PRO A 460 48.35 50.39 -61.91
C PRO A 460 48.69 51.44 -62.97
N LYS A 461 49.35 52.53 -62.56
CA LYS A 461 50.09 53.42 -63.48
C LYS A 461 51.49 52.85 -63.74
N LYS A 462 51.97 53.03 -64.98
CA LYS A 462 53.34 52.62 -65.40
C LYS A 462 54.43 53.36 -64.58
N LYS A 463 55.56 52.68 -64.38
CA LYS A 463 56.84 53.20 -63.84
C LYS A 463 57.80 53.55 -65.00
N PRO A 464 58.93 54.27 -64.79
CA PRO A 464 59.34 55.06 -63.61
C PRO A 464 59.90 56.49 -63.90
N ALA A 465 60.03 57.31 -62.83
CA ALA A 465 60.98 58.42 -62.63
C ALA A 465 60.90 59.70 -63.51
N PRO A 466 61.49 60.85 -63.08
CA PRO A 466 62.00 61.23 -61.75
C PRO A 466 61.20 62.37 -61.07
N ALA A 467 61.71 62.88 -59.94
CA ALA A 467 61.01 63.76 -58.98
C ALA A 467 60.59 65.17 -59.49
N LYS A 468 59.49 65.70 -58.93
CA LYS A 468 59.17 67.14 -58.82
C LYS A 468 58.57 67.46 -57.44
N LYS A 469 58.69 68.72 -57.01
CA LYS A 469 58.59 69.17 -55.60
C LYS A 469 57.15 69.25 -55.08
N LYS A 470 56.98 69.14 -53.74
CA LYS A 470 55.78 69.63 -53.04
C LYS A 470 55.60 71.14 -53.29
N PRO A 471 54.38 71.67 -53.44
CA PRO A 471 54.15 73.11 -53.46
C PRO A 471 54.31 73.69 -52.06
N THR A 472 55.48 74.27 -51.78
CA THR A 472 55.66 75.18 -50.64
C THR A 472 54.88 76.47 -50.91
N LEU A 473 53.94 76.84 -50.02
CA LEU A 473 53.35 78.18 -50.05
C LEU A 473 54.46 79.23 -49.92
N SER A 474 54.39 80.31 -50.70
CA SER A 474 55.36 81.40 -50.59
C SER A 474 55.19 82.15 -49.26
N ALA A 475 56.23 82.85 -48.82
CA ALA A 475 56.16 83.67 -47.59
C ALA A 475 54.98 84.67 -47.63
N ALA A 476 54.73 85.29 -48.79
CA ALA A 476 53.59 86.18 -49.00
C ALA A 476 52.22 85.47 -48.93
N GLN A 477 52.11 84.22 -49.41
CA GLN A 477 50.87 83.43 -49.25
C GLN A 477 50.64 83.04 -47.78
N ILE A 478 51.69 82.66 -47.07
CA ILE A 478 51.67 82.38 -45.63
C ILE A 478 51.24 83.62 -44.85
N GLU A 479 51.82 84.79 -45.14
CA GLU A 479 51.46 86.06 -44.49
C GLU A 479 50.02 86.48 -44.79
N ASN A 480 49.56 86.32 -46.03
CA ASN A 480 48.18 86.62 -46.41
C ASN A 480 47.16 85.70 -45.70
N PHE A 481 47.43 84.40 -45.60
CA PHE A 481 46.60 83.49 -44.79
C PHE A 481 46.69 83.82 -43.30
N TYR A 482 47.82 84.32 -42.80
CA TYR A 482 47.97 84.70 -41.39
C TYR A 482 47.15 85.96 -41.06
N LYS A 483 47.18 86.97 -41.94
CA LYS A 483 46.33 88.17 -41.85
C LYS A 483 44.85 87.81 -41.95
N ALA A 484 44.46 86.92 -42.87
CA ALA A 484 43.08 86.43 -42.98
C ALA A 484 42.63 85.71 -41.70
N GLY A 485 43.44 84.76 -41.19
CA GLY A 485 43.13 84.04 -39.95
C GLY A 485 42.99 84.97 -38.73
N ILE A 486 43.83 86.00 -38.62
CA ILE A 486 43.71 87.01 -37.55
C ILE A 486 42.43 87.84 -37.72
N LYS A 487 42.09 88.26 -38.94
CA LYS A 487 40.85 89.01 -39.22
C LYS A 487 39.62 88.20 -38.78
N GLU A 488 39.49 86.96 -39.24
CA GLU A 488 38.37 86.08 -38.86
C GLU A 488 38.34 85.82 -37.34
N TYR A 489 39.50 85.63 -36.70
CA TYR A 489 39.59 85.46 -35.25
C TYR A 489 39.14 86.70 -34.45
N VAL A 490 39.42 87.91 -34.94
CA VAL A 490 38.95 89.17 -34.34
C VAL A 490 37.45 89.39 -34.59
N GLN A 491 36.93 88.93 -35.73
CA GLN A 491 35.49 88.99 -36.06
C GLN A 491 34.65 87.90 -35.38
N GLY A 492 35.27 86.98 -34.63
CA GLY A 492 34.58 85.90 -33.91
C GLY A 492 34.34 84.62 -34.73
N ASN A 493 34.79 84.59 -35.99
CA ASN A 493 34.66 83.46 -36.91
C ASN A 493 35.74 82.40 -36.63
N TYR A 494 35.69 81.79 -35.45
CA TYR A 494 36.78 80.95 -34.94
C TYR A 494 37.03 79.68 -35.77
N ARG A 495 36.02 79.17 -36.48
CA ARG A 495 36.13 77.98 -37.36
C ARG A 495 36.90 78.29 -38.64
N GLU A 496 36.61 79.44 -39.23
CA GLU A 496 37.23 79.97 -40.44
C GLU A 496 38.67 80.39 -40.13
N ALA A 497 38.90 81.05 -38.99
CA ALA A 497 40.22 81.35 -38.46
C ALA A 497 41.06 80.08 -38.28
N ALA A 498 40.53 79.04 -37.63
CA ALA A 498 41.22 77.75 -37.46
C ALA A 498 41.59 77.10 -38.82
N ASN A 499 40.69 77.16 -39.81
CA ASN A 499 40.97 76.68 -41.17
C ASN A 499 42.10 77.45 -41.87
N TYR A 500 42.22 78.77 -41.66
CA TYR A 500 43.34 79.56 -42.20
C TYR A 500 44.67 79.22 -41.51
N PHE A 501 44.68 79.09 -40.18
CA PHE A 501 45.91 78.75 -39.46
C PHE A 501 46.39 77.30 -39.73
N GLN A 502 45.48 76.35 -39.95
CA GLN A 502 45.86 74.98 -40.33
C GLN A 502 46.60 74.96 -41.68
N LYS A 503 46.07 75.64 -42.71
CA LYS A 503 46.73 75.75 -44.04
C LYS A 503 48.14 76.33 -43.98
N ILE A 504 48.42 77.19 -43.01
CA ILE A 504 49.78 77.72 -42.77
C ILE A 504 50.67 76.62 -42.19
N LEU A 505 50.21 75.88 -41.18
CA LEU A 505 51.00 74.82 -40.55
C LEU A 505 51.24 73.62 -41.46
N ASP A 506 50.33 73.34 -42.40
CA ASP A 506 50.49 72.30 -43.42
C ASP A 506 51.66 72.60 -44.41
N ALA A 507 52.04 73.88 -44.55
CA ALA A 507 53.13 74.34 -45.42
C ALA A 507 54.39 74.80 -44.65
N ASN A 508 54.22 75.39 -43.46
CA ASN A 508 55.26 75.76 -42.51
C ASN A 508 54.86 75.32 -41.09
N PRO A 509 55.20 74.07 -40.68
CA PRO A 509 54.87 73.54 -39.35
C PRO A 509 55.46 74.32 -38.18
N ASN A 510 56.44 75.21 -38.41
CA ASN A 510 57.13 76.00 -37.38
C ASN A 510 56.65 77.47 -37.33
N HIS A 511 55.52 77.79 -37.93
CA HIS A 511 54.94 79.14 -37.83
C HIS A 511 54.28 79.37 -36.45
N GLU A 512 55.06 79.75 -35.44
CA GLU A 512 54.63 79.93 -34.04
C GLU A 512 53.36 80.80 -33.88
N GLY A 513 53.23 81.87 -34.67
CA GLY A 513 52.00 82.66 -34.70
C GLY A 513 50.75 81.84 -35.04
N ALA A 514 50.81 80.99 -36.05
CA ALA A 514 49.70 80.16 -36.49
C ALA A 514 49.41 79.04 -35.47
N LYS A 515 50.43 78.44 -34.84
CA LYS A 515 50.24 77.53 -33.70
C LYS A 515 49.46 78.22 -32.57
N ARG A 516 49.89 79.42 -32.18
CA ARG A 516 49.29 80.19 -31.06
C ARG A 516 47.84 80.59 -31.33
N TYR A 517 47.54 81.11 -32.52
CA TYR A 517 46.17 81.50 -32.86
C TYR A 517 45.26 80.31 -33.22
N LEU A 518 45.79 79.22 -33.79
CA LEU A 518 45.02 77.97 -33.97
C LEU A 518 44.57 77.38 -32.63
N LYS A 519 45.45 77.41 -31.60
CA LYS A 519 45.08 77.00 -30.24
C LYS A 519 43.97 77.89 -29.71
N LYS A 520 44.16 79.21 -29.72
CA LYS A 520 43.15 80.18 -29.23
C LYS A 520 41.82 80.15 -29.99
N ALA A 521 41.83 79.82 -31.28
CA ALA A 521 40.61 79.62 -32.06
C ALA A 521 39.88 78.34 -31.63
N LYS A 522 40.60 77.23 -31.41
CA LYS A 522 40.05 75.97 -30.90
C LYS A 522 39.60 76.04 -29.43
N GLU A 523 40.17 76.95 -28.64
CA GLU A 523 39.75 77.26 -27.26
C GLU A 523 38.48 78.16 -27.21
N LYS A 524 37.94 78.56 -28.36
CA LYS A 524 36.74 79.41 -28.51
C LYS A 524 35.67 78.82 -29.44
N LEU A 525 35.83 77.55 -29.82
CA LEU A 525 34.85 76.75 -30.57
C LEU A 525 34.11 75.80 -29.62
#